data_AF-A0A4R7YKM9-F1
#
_entry.id   AF-A0A4R7YKM9-F1
#
_cell.length_a   1.000
_cell.length_b   1.000
_cell.length_c   1.000
_cell.angle_alpha   90.00
_cell.angle_beta   90.00
_cell.angle_gamma   90.00
#
_symmetry.space_group_name_H-M   'P 1'
#
loop_
_entity.id
_entity.type
_entity.pdbx_description
1 polymer ?
#
loop_
_entity_poly.entity_id
_entity_poly.type
_entity_poly.pdbx_seq_one_letter_code
_entity_poly.pdbx_strand_id
1 'polypeptide(L)'
;MFYLLLLVTFLVALLVCYIVSRLFNDSIYKILNLIVPEAINEAWLKYIKFAIYVVGISGGVRISDLEKYITSRFNNQEVLQLTTERWTLEIYRTLIGSLQSIATVLLIFFVFTLIAYVILKIFSSKNESK
;
A
#
# COMPACT_ATOMS: atom_id res chain seq x y z
N MET A 1 18.36 -14.19 14.64
CA MET A 1 16.99 -13.90 15.11
C MET A 1 16.45 -12.60 14.49
N PHE A 2 17.12 -11.46 14.65
CA PHE A 2 16.71 -10.19 14.02
C PHE A 2 16.58 -10.26 12.49
N TYR A 3 17.62 -10.71 11.77
CA TYR A 3 17.58 -10.82 10.30
C TYR A 3 16.50 -11.77 9.79
N LEU A 4 16.17 -12.81 10.56
CA LEU A 4 15.06 -13.72 10.23
C LEU A 4 13.71 -13.00 10.34
N LEU A 5 13.49 -12.25 11.43
CA LEU A 5 12.27 -11.46 11.60
C LEU A 5 12.13 -10.42 10.47
N LEU A 6 13.20 -9.70 10.14
CA LEU A 6 13.20 -8.72 9.05
C LEU A 6 12.87 -9.37 7.71
N LEU A 7 13.48 -10.53 7.41
CA LEU A 7 13.21 -11.25 6.17
C LEU A 7 11.76 -11.73 6.13
N VAL A 8 11.22 -12.26 7.23
CA VAL A 8 9.83 -12.73 7.28
C VAL A 8 8.84 -11.57 7.17
N THR A 9 9.02 -10.46 7.89
CA THR A 9 8.15 -9.29 7.78
C THR A 9 8.19 -8.71 6.37
N PHE A 10 9.37 -8.63 5.76
CA PHE A 10 9.49 -8.22 4.36
C PHE A 10 8.73 -9.14 3.40
N LEU A 11 8.87 -10.47 3.54
CA LEU A 11 8.14 -11.43 2.71
C LEU A 11 6.63 -11.35 2.92
N VAL A 12 6.17 -11.16 4.16
CA VAL A 12 4.74 -10.97 4.48
C VAL A 12 4.22 -9.70 3.80
N ALA A 13 4.92 -8.58 3.93
CA ALA A 13 4.53 -7.33 3.28
C ALA A 13 4.49 -7.46 1.75
N LEU A 14 5.50 -8.12 1.16
CA LEU A 14 5.57 -8.37 -0.29
C LEU A 14 4.40 -9.25 -0.76
N LEU A 15 4.10 -10.33 -0.02
CA LEU A 15 2.97 -11.22 -0.33
C LEU A 15 1.64 -10.47 -0.23
N VAL A 16 1.44 -9.64 0.79
CA VAL A 16 0.25 -8.80 0.93
C VAL A 16 0.12 -7.85 -0.27
N CYS A 17 1.20 -7.15 -0.64
CA CYS A 17 1.21 -6.26 -1.81
C CYS A 17 0.86 -7.02 -3.09
N TYR A 18 1.42 -8.21 -3.29
CA TYR A 18 1.13 -9.06 -4.45
C TYR A 18 -0.34 -9.48 -4.50
N ILE A 19 -0.90 -9.98 -3.40
CA ILE A 19 -2.31 -10.40 -3.32
C ILE A 19 -3.23 -9.22 -3.61
N VAL A 20 -3.03 -8.08 -2.94
CA VAL A 20 -3.91 -6.91 -3.12
C VAL A 20 -3.77 -6.33 -4.53
N SER A 21 -2.54 -6.18 -5.04
CA SER A 21 -2.30 -5.69 -6.40
C SER A 21 -2.95 -6.58 -7.46
N ARG A 22 -2.93 -7.91 -7.26
CA ARG A 22 -3.59 -8.87 -8.15
C ARG A 22 -5.10 -8.79 -8.06
N LEU A 23 -5.66 -8.71 -6.84
CA LEU A 23 -7.10 -8.66 -6.61
C LEU A 23 -7.74 -7.38 -7.20
N PHE A 24 -7.05 -6.24 -7.08
CA PHE A 24 -7.56 -4.95 -7.55
C PHE A 24 -7.18 -4.60 -8.99
N ASN A 25 -6.39 -5.44 -9.67
CA ASN A 25 -5.86 -5.14 -11.01
C ASN A 25 -6.97 -4.70 -12.00
N ASP A 26 -8.01 -5.53 -12.12
CA ASP A 26 -9.06 -5.31 -13.12
C ASP A 26 -9.93 -4.11 -12.74
N SER A 27 -10.17 -3.91 -11.44
CA SER A 27 -10.91 -2.76 -10.93
C SER A 27 -10.17 -1.46 -11.23
N ILE A 28 -8.86 -1.39 -10.96
CA ILE A 28 -8.03 -0.22 -11.25
C ILE A 28 -7.99 0.05 -12.75
N TYR A 29 -7.83 -1.00 -13.57
CA TYR A 29 -7.78 -0.86 -15.02
C TYR A 29 -9.08 -0.30 -15.60
N LYS A 30 -10.24 -0.86 -15.19
CA LYS A 30 -11.56 -0.38 -15.62
C LYS A 30 -11.79 1.07 -15.23
N ILE A 31 -11.38 1.42 -14.01
CA ILE A 31 -11.48 2.78 -13.50
C ILE A 31 -10.62 3.75 -14.32
N LEU A 32 -9.36 3.40 -14.58
CA LEU A 32 -8.48 4.21 -15.42
C LEU A 32 -9.06 4.38 -16.83
N ASN A 33 -9.64 3.33 -17.40
CA ASN A 33 -10.21 3.39 -18.75
C ASN A 33 -11.40 4.35 -18.90
N LEU A 34 -12.03 4.77 -17.79
CA LEU A 34 -13.10 5.77 -17.81
C LEU A 34 -12.57 7.20 -18.00
N ILE A 35 -11.29 7.44 -17.76
CA ILE A 35 -10.71 8.80 -17.63
C ILE A 35 -9.48 8.97 -18.53
N VAL A 36 -8.69 7.90 -18.66
CA VAL A 36 -7.37 7.90 -19.31
C VAL A 36 -7.49 7.21 -20.68
N PRO A 37 -6.93 7.80 -21.76
CA PRO A 37 -6.91 7.17 -23.08
C PRO A 37 -6.21 5.81 -23.07
N GLU A 38 -6.69 4.87 -23.91
CA GLU A 38 -6.16 3.51 -24.02
C GLU A 38 -4.64 3.48 -24.25
N ALA A 39 -4.10 4.41 -25.03
CA ALA A 39 -2.68 4.51 -25.37
C ALA A 39 -1.75 4.63 -24.15
N ILE A 40 -2.22 5.19 -23.02
CA ILE A 40 -1.41 5.37 -21.80
C ILE A 40 -1.99 4.65 -20.58
N ASN A 41 -3.18 4.05 -20.67
CA ASN A 41 -3.86 3.39 -19.55
C ASN A 41 -2.98 2.28 -18.92
N GLU A 42 -2.38 1.41 -19.74
CA GLU A 42 -1.50 0.36 -19.22
C GLU A 42 -0.29 0.89 -18.45
N ALA A 43 0.28 2.01 -18.89
CA ALA A 43 1.41 2.64 -18.21
C ALA A 43 0.98 3.19 -16.83
N TRP A 44 -0.21 3.80 -16.76
CA TRP A 44 -0.81 4.24 -15.50
C TRP A 44 -1.12 3.08 -14.56
N LEU A 45 -1.63 1.96 -15.08
CA LEU A 45 -1.86 0.76 -14.27
C LEU A 45 -0.54 0.24 -13.66
N LYS A 46 0.54 0.19 -14.44
CA LYS A 46 1.89 -0.19 -13.94
C LYS A 46 2.37 0.77 -12.85
N TYR A 47 2.14 2.07 -13.02
CA TYR A 47 2.50 3.08 -12.02
C TYR A 47 1.71 2.91 -10.71
N ILE A 48 0.41 2.65 -10.76
CA ILE A 48 -0.40 2.40 -9.56
C ILE A 48 0.05 1.12 -8.86
N LYS A 49 0.34 0.05 -9.61
CA LYS A 49 0.94 -1.16 -9.04
C LYS A 49 2.24 -0.84 -8.32
N PHE A 50 3.14 -0.12 -8.97
CA PHE A 50 4.39 0.32 -8.35
C PHE A 50 4.14 1.07 -7.03
N ALA A 51 3.19 2.01 -7.01
CA ALA A 51 2.81 2.75 -5.80
C ALA A 51 2.28 1.83 -4.69
N ILE A 52 1.45 0.82 -5.02
CA ILE A 52 0.97 -0.19 -4.06
C ILE A 52 2.15 -0.92 -3.40
N TYR A 53 3.13 -1.37 -4.17
CA TYR A 53 4.29 -2.08 -3.63
C TYR A 53 5.16 -1.18 -2.75
N VAL A 54 5.51 0.03 -3.23
CA VAL A 54 6.37 0.95 -2.48
C VAL A 54 5.72 1.35 -1.15
N VAL A 55 4.46 1.77 -1.19
CA VAL A 55 3.75 2.27 -0.01
C VAL A 55 3.34 1.12 0.91
N GLY A 56 2.91 -0.01 0.36
CA GLY A 56 2.54 -1.20 1.14
C GLY A 56 3.73 -1.82 1.88
N ILE A 57 4.89 -1.96 1.23
CA ILE A 57 6.09 -2.48 1.88
C ILE A 57 6.61 -1.47 2.93
N SER A 58 6.64 -0.18 2.60
CA SER A 58 7.06 0.88 3.53
C SER A 58 6.17 0.97 4.78
N GLY A 59 4.85 0.78 4.62
CA GLY A 59 3.90 0.79 5.72
C GLY A 59 3.94 -0.44 6.64
N GLY A 60 4.28 -1.60 6.08
CA GLY A 60 4.36 -2.87 6.80
C GLY A 60 5.70 -3.10 7.48
N VAL A 61 6.81 -2.78 6.81
CA VAL A 61 8.16 -2.96 7.34
C VAL A 61 8.58 -1.69 8.10
N ARG A 62 8.15 -1.59 9.37
CA ARG A 62 8.43 -0.43 10.22
C ARG A 62 9.84 -0.49 10.81
N ILE A 63 10.82 0.00 10.05
CA ILE A 63 12.24 -0.01 10.45
C ILE A 63 12.47 0.69 11.80
N SER A 64 11.72 1.74 12.11
CA SER A 64 11.79 2.46 13.39
C SER A 64 11.29 1.66 14.60
N ASP A 65 10.42 0.67 14.38
CA ASP A 65 10.02 -0.30 15.41
C ASP A 65 11.09 -1.39 15.56
N LEU A 66 11.76 -1.78 14.47
CA LEU A 66 12.83 -2.78 14.47
C LEU A 66 14.10 -2.28 15.19
N GLU A 67 14.40 -0.99 15.14
CA GLU A 67 15.53 -0.36 15.85
C GLU A 67 15.45 -0.55 17.38
N LYS A 68 14.24 -0.74 17.94
CA LYS A 68 14.02 -0.97 19.39
C LYS A 68 14.59 -2.30 19.88
N TYR A 69 14.87 -3.24 18.98
CA TYR A 69 15.50 -4.52 19.29
C TYR A 69 17.03 -4.48 19.18
N ILE A 70 17.60 -3.38 18.70
CA ILE A 70 19.06 -3.19 18.53
C ILE A 70 19.58 -2.13 19.52
N THR A 71 18.78 -1.10 19.83
CA THR A 71 19.21 0.03 20.68
C THR A 71 18.20 0.32 21.78
N SER A 72 18.62 0.33 23.06
CA SER A 72 17.78 0.84 24.16
C SER A 72 17.63 2.35 24.01
N ARG A 73 16.50 2.80 23.47
CA ARG A 73 16.23 4.22 23.21
C ARG A 73 15.75 5.00 24.44
N PHE A 74 15.50 4.36 25.58
CA PHE A 74 14.99 5.02 26.78
C PHE A 74 15.62 4.46 28.06
N ASN A 75 16.29 5.35 28.81
CA ASN A 75 16.71 5.25 30.21
C ASN A 75 16.37 3.94 30.95
N ASN A 76 17.36 3.06 31.10
CA ASN A 76 17.30 1.87 31.96
C ASN A 76 16.20 0.83 31.65
N GLN A 77 15.61 0.82 30.44
CA GLN A 77 14.81 -0.33 30.01
C GLN A 77 15.70 -1.37 29.33
N GLU A 78 15.67 -2.58 29.86
CA GLU A 78 16.33 -3.75 29.30
C GLU A 78 15.98 -3.91 27.81
N VAL A 79 16.96 -4.30 27.01
CA VAL A 79 16.76 -4.61 25.59
C VAL A 79 15.61 -5.61 25.48
N LEU A 80 14.57 -5.22 24.76
CA LEU A 80 13.38 -6.04 24.57
C LEU A 80 13.80 -7.37 23.94
N GLN A 81 13.79 -8.44 24.73
CA GLN A 81 14.12 -9.76 24.21
C GLN A 81 13.14 -10.14 23.09
N LEU A 82 13.67 -10.64 21.97
CA LEU A 82 12.86 -11.27 20.93
C LEU A 82 12.37 -12.62 21.45
N THR A 83 11.19 -12.62 22.06
CA THR A 83 10.45 -13.83 22.40
C THR A 83 9.56 -14.24 21.23
N THR A 84 9.14 -15.51 21.19
CA THR A 84 8.23 -16.05 20.16
C THR A 84 6.92 -15.26 20.07
N GLU A 85 6.39 -14.82 21.21
CA GLU A 85 5.15 -14.02 21.28
C GLU A 85 5.28 -12.68 20.56
N ARG A 86 6.43 -12.00 20.69
CA ARG A 86 6.68 -10.72 20.00
C ARG A 86 6.86 -10.91 18.50
N TRP A 87 7.40 -12.04 18.08
CA TRP A 87 7.54 -12.38 16.67
C TRP A 87 6.19 -12.44 15.95
N THR A 88 5.19 -13.06 16.59
CA THR A 88 3.81 -13.12 16.10
C THR A 88 3.16 -11.74 15.99
N LEU A 89 3.34 -10.88 17.00
CA LEU A 89 2.79 -9.52 17.00
C LEU A 89 3.41 -8.65 15.90
N GLU A 90 4.71 -8.80 15.63
CA GLU A 90 5.38 -8.04 14.58
C GLU A 90 4.88 -8.44 13.19
N ILE A 91 4.68 -9.73 12.93
CA ILE A 91 4.08 -10.22 11.67
C ILE A 91 2.68 -9.67 11.49
N TYR A 92 1.84 -9.73 12.53
CA TYR A 92 0.49 -9.18 12.49
C TYR A 92 0.51 -7.66 12.22
N ARG A 93 1.40 -6.92 12.89
CA ARG A 93 1.57 -5.49 12.68
C ARG A 93 2.03 -5.17 11.27
N THR A 94 2.95 -5.96 10.70
CA THR A 94 3.38 -5.80 9.30
C THR A 94 2.24 -6.05 8.33
N LEU A 95 1.44 -7.11 8.54
CA LEU A 95 0.29 -7.42 7.70
C LEU A 95 -0.72 -6.25 7.70
N ILE A 96 -1.14 -5.80 8.88
CA ILE A 96 -2.12 -4.71 9.01
C ILE A 96 -1.53 -3.38 8.52
N GLY A 97 -0.25 -3.11 8.80
CA GLY A 97 0.44 -1.92 8.31
C GLY A 97 0.48 -1.84 6.79
N SER A 98 0.82 -2.95 6.12
CA SER A 98 0.79 -3.01 4.65
C SER A 98 -0.63 -2.81 4.10
N LEU A 99 -1.63 -3.51 4.66
CA LEU A 99 -3.02 -3.35 4.23
C LEU A 99 -3.52 -1.92 4.39
N GLN A 100 -3.26 -1.29 5.55
CA GLN A 100 -3.67 0.09 5.83
C GLN A 100 -3.03 1.06 4.83
N SER A 101 -1.72 0.95 4.60
CA SER A 101 -1.01 1.82 3.67
C SER A 101 -1.49 1.67 2.23
N ILE A 102 -1.75 0.44 1.77
CA ILE A 102 -2.33 0.20 0.43
C ILE A 102 -3.75 0.78 0.37
N ALA A 103 -4.57 0.57 1.40
CA ALA A 103 -5.94 1.08 1.45
C ALA A 103 -5.96 2.61 1.37
N THR A 104 -5.05 3.30 2.05
CA THR A 104 -4.92 4.77 1.94
C THR A 104 -4.59 5.21 0.53
N VAL A 105 -3.62 4.58 -0.14
CA VAL A 105 -3.25 4.92 -1.53
C VAL A 105 -4.41 4.69 -2.49
N LEU A 106 -5.07 3.54 -2.40
CA LEU A 106 -6.21 3.20 -3.26
C LEU A 106 -7.41 4.12 -3.00
N LEU A 107 -7.65 4.51 -1.74
CA LEU A 107 -8.71 5.46 -1.39
C LEU A 107 -8.43 6.83 -2.01
N ILE A 108 -7.21 7.34 -1.88
CA ILE A 108 -6.81 8.61 -2.49
C ILE A 108 -6.98 8.54 -4.02
N PHE A 109 -6.48 7.48 -4.65
CA PHE A 109 -6.64 7.26 -6.08
C PHE A 109 -8.11 7.24 -6.51
N PHE A 110 -8.96 6.53 -5.76
CA PHE A 110 -10.39 6.44 -6.04
C PHE A 110 -11.10 7.78 -5.91
N VAL A 111 -10.79 8.57 -4.88
CA VAL A 111 -11.36 9.92 -4.70
C VAL A 111 -11.01 10.84 -5.86
N PHE A 112 -9.73 10.89 -6.26
CA PHE A 112 -9.30 11.71 -7.40
C PHE A 112 -9.94 11.28 -8.72
N THR A 113 -10.02 9.98 -8.93
CA THR A 113 -10.72 9.39 -10.08
C THR A 113 -12.19 9.81 -10.10
N LEU A 114 -12.90 9.69 -8.98
CA LEU A 114 -14.33 10.02 -8.92
C LEU A 114 -14.57 11.49 -9.24
N ILE A 115 -13.73 12.38 -8.72
CA ILE A 115 -13.77 13.82 -9.04
C ILE A 115 -13.57 14.04 -10.55
N ALA A 116 -12.52 13.44 -11.13
CA ALA A 116 -12.25 13.58 -12.57
C ALA A 116 -13.40 13.05 -13.43
N TYR A 117 -14.00 11.91 -13.07
CA TYR A 117 -15.17 11.37 -13.76
C TYR A 117 -16.39 12.31 -13.69
N VAL A 118 -16.70 12.86 -12.51
CA VAL A 118 -17.81 13.81 -12.35
C VAL A 118 -17.61 15.05 -13.21
N ILE A 119 -16.38 15.59 -13.23
CA ILE A 119 -16.04 16.75 -14.05
C ILE A 119 -16.25 16.44 -15.54
N LEU A 120 -15.70 15.33 -16.05
CA LEU A 120 -15.85 14.92 -17.45
C LEU A 120 -17.32 14.76 -17.84
N LYS A 121 -18.13 14.16 -16.98
CA LYS A 121 -19.57 13.96 -17.23
C LYS A 121 -20.33 15.29 -17.35
N ILE A 122 -20.03 16.27 -16.49
CA ILE A 122 -20.67 17.59 -16.52
C ILE A 122 -20.32 18.33 -17.83
N PHE A 123 -19.06 18.27 -18.27
CA PHE A 123 -18.63 18.89 -19.53
C PHE A 123 -19.26 18.23 -20.75
N SER A 124 -19.37 16.89 -20.77
CA SER A 124 -20.02 16.16 -21.86
C SER A 124 -21.50 16.56 -22.01
N SER A 125 -22.24 16.61 -20.90
CA SER A 125 -23.66 16.99 -20.91
C SER A 125 -23.90 18.43 -21.38
N LYS A 126 -22.95 19.35 -21.14
CA LYS A 126 -23.06 20.75 -21.56
C LYS A 126 -22.79 20.96 -23.05
N ASN A 127 -22.01 20.08 -23.68
CA ASN A 127 -21.73 20.12 -25.10
C ASN A 127 -22.89 19.54 -25.94
N GLU A 128 -23.68 18.62 -25.40
CA GLU A 128 -24.86 18.07 -26.10
C GLU A 128 -26.08 19.02 -26.09
N SER A 129 -26.10 20.04 -25.22
CA SER A 129 -27.20 21.02 -25.11
C SER A 129 -26.95 22.32 -25.89
N LYS A 130 -25.91 22.40 -26.71
CA LYS A 130 -25.56 23.54 -27.56
C LYS A 130 -25.57 23.12 -29.01
#